data_AF-L0A5M5-F1
#
_entry.id   AF-L0A5M5-F1
#
_cell.length_a   1.000
_cell.length_b   1.000
_cell.length_c   1.000
_cell.angle_alpha   90.00
_cell.angle_beta   90.00
_cell.angle_gamma   90.00
#
_symmetry.space_group_name_H-M   'P 1'
#
loop_
_entity.id
_entity.type
_entity.pdbx_description
1 polymer ?
#
loop_
_entity_poly.entity_id
_entity_poly.type
_entity_poly.pdbx_seq_one_letter_code
_entity_poly.pdbx_strand_id
1 'polypeptide(L)'
;MFPLVKQILENFRFDIDPQKSRAENVEDVIKSAALLSGAVAVEPIPFADMLLITPVQAKMVLHIGKIYGYELDATRSSEILKELGATVAYGYMARQVMRGVIKTVAPILGGVVTAPLVYGWTFALGRLAERYFQSKIEGRPFVNAERRQVAQQTLQQVEKPTLEALGQFAKELRQRAESREDGPKSS
;
A
#
# COMPACT_ATOMS: atom_id res chain seq x y z
N MET A 1 5.67 8.42 19.04
CA MET A 1 4.96 7.93 17.84
C MET A 1 3.86 8.94 17.53
N PHE A 2 3.79 9.50 16.32
CA PHE A 2 2.73 10.44 15.96
C PHE A 2 1.36 9.77 16.17
N PRO A 3 0.38 10.41 16.84
CA PRO A 3 -0.94 9.82 17.14
C PRO A 3 -1.62 9.23 15.90
N LEU A 4 -1.50 9.92 14.77
CA LEU A 4 -2.04 9.53 13.47
C LEU A 4 -1.44 8.21 12.92
N VAL A 5 -0.15 7.95 13.17
CA VAL A 5 0.54 6.72 12.71
C VAL A 5 -0.01 5.50 13.44
N LYS A 6 -0.16 5.61 14.76
CA LYS A 6 -0.71 4.54 15.60
C LYS A 6 -2.16 4.26 15.20
N GLN A 7 -2.95 5.30 15.02
CA GLN A 7 -4.36 5.18 14.63
C GLN A 7 -4.54 4.63 13.23
N ILE A 8 -3.79 5.05 12.21
CA ILE A 8 -3.90 4.47 10.86
C ILE A 8 -3.62 2.96 10.90
N LEU A 9 -2.60 2.55 11.65
CA LEU A 9 -2.26 1.14 11.81
C LEU A 9 -3.26 0.36 12.66
N GLU A 10 -3.90 0.97 13.65
CA GLU A 10 -4.92 0.34 14.50
C GLU A 10 -6.31 0.31 13.84
N ASN A 11 -6.66 1.34 13.06
CA ASN A 11 -7.97 1.53 12.44
C ASN A 11 -8.15 0.71 11.16
N PHE A 12 -7.09 0.48 10.39
CA PHE A 12 -7.17 -0.38 9.20
C PHE A 12 -6.90 -1.83 9.57
N ARG A 13 -7.89 -2.47 10.20
CA ARG A 13 -7.95 -3.93 10.21
C ARG A 13 -8.34 -4.38 8.81
N PHE A 14 -7.45 -5.10 8.14
CA PHE A 14 -7.83 -5.82 6.94
C PHE A 14 -8.57 -7.08 7.41
N ASP A 15 -9.82 -6.90 7.81
CA ASP A 15 -10.64 -8.00 8.30
C ASP A 15 -10.85 -9.00 7.18
N ILE A 16 -10.58 -10.26 7.47
CA ILE A 16 -10.82 -11.36 6.55
C ILE A 16 -12.28 -11.76 6.71
N ASP A 17 -13.06 -11.58 5.66
CA ASP A 17 -14.45 -12.00 5.63
C ASP A 17 -14.52 -13.49 5.27
N PRO A 18 -14.99 -14.37 6.18
CA PRO A 18 -15.07 -15.80 5.90
C PRO A 18 -16.09 -16.16 4.81
N GLN A 19 -16.98 -15.24 4.44
CA GLN A 19 -17.96 -15.45 3.37
C GLN A 19 -17.39 -15.13 1.98
N LYS A 20 -16.30 -14.36 1.90
CA LYS A 20 -15.65 -14.00 0.65
C LYS A 20 -14.64 -15.06 0.21
N SER A 21 -14.46 -15.18 -1.10
CA SER A 21 -13.37 -15.99 -1.65
C SER A 21 -12.00 -15.45 -1.21
N ARG A 22 -10.97 -16.29 -1.33
CA ARG A 22 -9.59 -15.88 -1.08
C ARG A 22 -9.20 -14.65 -1.92
N ALA A 23 -9.54 -14.67 -3.21
CA ALA A 23 -9.19 -13.61 -4.14
C ALA A 23 -9.86 -12.28 -3.79
N GLU A 24 -11.13 -12.31 -3.35
CA GLU A 24 -11.85 -11.11 -2.92
C GLU A 24 -11.25 -10.51 -1.64
N ASN A 25 -10.95 -11.35 -0.64
CA ASN A 25 -10.29 -10.89 0.59
C ASN A 25 -8.92 -10.26 0.29
N VAL A 26 -8.14 -10.85 -0.61
CA VAL A 26 -6.84 -10.29 -1.03
C VAL A 26 -7.03 -8.95 -1.74
N GLU A 27 -7.97 -8.87 -2.68
CA GLU A 27 -8.28 -7.64 -3.40
C GLU A 27 -8.68 -6.50 -2.46
N ASP A 28 -9.51 -6.77 -1.46
CA ASP A 28 -9.93 -5.79 -0.46
C ASP A 28 -8.75 -5.27 0.37
N VAL A 29 -7.84 -6.15 0.77
CA VAL A 29 -6.60 -5.80 1.48
C VAL A 29 -5.73 -4.89 0.61
N ILE A 30 -5.54 -5.24 -0.66
CA ILE A 30 -4.71 -4.50 -1.61
C ILE A 30 -5.31 -3.11 -1.88
N LYS A 31 -6.60 -3.04 -2.21
CA LYS A 31 -7.31 -1.78 -2.48
C LYS A 31 -7.27 -0.86 -1.27
N SER A 32 -7.54 -1.38 -0.09
CA SER A 32 -7.53 -0.60 1.15
C SER A 32 -6.15 -0.02 1.46
N ALA A 33 -5.10 -0.83 1.34
CA ALA A 33 -3.73 -0.38 1.55
C ALA A 33 -3.29 0.65 0.49
N ALA A 34 -3.69 0.46 -0.76
CA ALA A 34 -3.39 1.37 -1.86
C ALA A 34 -4.11 2.72 -1.69
N LEU A 35 -5.41 2.71 -1.36
CA LEU A 35 -6.20 3.92 -1.08
C LEU A 35 -5.57 4.72 0.06
N LEU A 36 -5.24 4.04 1.16
CA LEU A 36 -4.62 4.65 2.32
C LEU A 36 -3.25 5.25 2.00
N SER A 37 -2.41 4.51 1.30
CA SER A 37 -1.08 5.01 0.90
C SER A 37 -1.19 6.20 -0.05
N GLY A 38 -2.13 6.15 -1.01
CA GLY A 38 -2.42 7.25 -1.91
C GLY A 38 -2.93 8.49 -1.18
N ALA A 39 -3.85 8.32 -0.23
CA ALA A 39 -4.40 9.42 0.59
C ALA A 39 -3.34 10.06 1.49
N VAL A 40 -2.48 9.27 2.13
CA VAL A 40 -1.34 9.78 2.89
C VAL A 40 -0.40 10.59 1.99
N ALA A 41 -0.21 10.18 0.74
CA ALA A 41 0.61 10.89 -0.23
C ALA A 41 -0.03 12.17 -0.80
N VAL A 42 -1.31 12.44 -0.52
CA VAL A 42 -1.93 13.75 -0.81
C VAL A 42 -1.40 14.81 0.16
N GLU A 43 -1.15 14.41 1.41
CA GLU A 43 -0.68 15.34 2.45
C GLU A 43 0.82 15.62 2.27
N PRO A 44 1.25 16.88 2.31
CA PRO A 44 2.66 17.25 2.22
C PRO A 44 3.35 17.01 3.57
N ILE A 45 3.43 15.75 4.01
CA ILE A 45 4.10 15.35 5.25
C ILE A 45 5.53 14.86 4.93
N PRO A 46 6.57 15.57 5.39
CA PRO A 46 7.94 15.09 5.28
C PRO A 46 8.09 13.70 5.92
N PHE A 47 8.75 12.77 5.21
CA PHE A 47 8.99 11.39 5.68
C PHE A 47 7.73 10.52 5.87
N ALA A 48 6.56 10.91 5.36
CA ALA A 48 5.35 10.08 5.41
C ALA A 48 5.53 8.69 4.78
N ASP A 49 6.38 8.57 3.75
CA ASP A 49 6.70 7.28 3.13
C ASP A 49 7.24 6.26 4.16
N MET A 50 8.13 6.71 5.04
CA MET A 50 8.79 5.86 6.03
C MET A 50 7.93 5.67 7.28
N LEU A 51 7.21 6.72 7.70
CA LEU A 51 6.45 6.72 8.95
C LEU A 51 5.04 6.13 8.82
N LEU A 52 4.44 6.20 7.62
CA LEU A 52 3.04 5.82 7.40
C LEU A 52 2.87 4.79 6.28
N ILE A 53 3.39 5.07 5.09
CA ILE A 53 3.13 4.23 3.90
C ILE A 53 3.82 2.86 4.03
N THR A 54 5.09 2.83 4.42
CA THR A 54 5.85 1.58 4.57
C THR A 54 5.20 0.63 5.58
N PRO A 55 4.82 1.07 6.80
CA PRO A 55 4.06 0.24 7.73
C PRO A 55 2.75 -0.31 7.16
N VAL A 56 1.99 0.51 6.42
CA VAL A 56 0.74 0.08 5.76
C VAL A 56 1.03 -1.03 4.75
N GLN A 57 2.04 -0.85 3.89
CA GLN A 57 2.44 -1.85 2.90
C GLN A 57 2.97 -3.14 3.54
N ALA A 58 3.71 -3.06 4.65
CA ALA A 58 4.18 -4.24 5.38
C ALA A 58 3.01 -5.01 6.02
N LYS A 59 2.04 -4.29 6.59
CA LYS A 59 0.82 -4.88 7.16
C LYS A 59 -0.04 -5.54 6.08
N MET A 60 -0.13 -4.93 4.89
CA MET A 60 -0.78 -5.51 3.71
C MET A 60 -0.17 -6.86 3.35
N VAL A 61 1.16 -6.95 3.19
CA VAL A 61 1.87 -8.21 2.91
C VAL A 61 1.62 -9.26 3.98
N LEU A 62 1.62 -8.85 5.25
CA LEU A 62 1.33 -9.75 6.38
C LEU A 62 -0.09 -10.34 6.28
N HIS A 63 -1.10 -9.55 5.94
CA HIS A 63 -2.49 -10.03 5.84
C HIS A 63 -2.71 -10.89 4.60
N ILE A 64 -2.10 -10.55 3.47
CA ILE A 64 -2.11 -11.44 2.29
C ILE A 64 -1.48 -12.79 2.66
N GLY A 65 -0.34 -12.79 3.36
CA GLY A 65 0.29 -14.03 3.86
C GLY A 65 -0.67 -14.88 4.71
N LYS A 66 -1.38 -14.25 5.65
CA LYS A 66 -2.40 -14.93 6.48
C LYS A 66 -3.53 -15.53 5.67
N ILE A 67 -4.04 -14.82 4.66
CA ILE A 67 -5.09 -15.33 3.76
C ILE A 67 -4.62 -16.57 2.98
N TYR A 68 -3.32 -16.67 2.70
CA TYR A 68 -2.69 -17.85 2.10
C TYR A 68 -2.24 -18.91 3.12
N GLY A 69 -2.54 -18.73 4.41
CA GLY A 69 -2.21 -19.69 5.48
C GLY A 69 -0.79 -19.58 6.04
N TYR A 70 -0.09 -18.47 5.79
CA TYR A 70 1.24 -18.21 6.35
C TYR A 70 1.15 -17.35 7.61
N GLU A 71 1.80 -17.82 8.69
CA GLU A 71 2.06 -17.00 9.86
C GLU A 71 3.35 -16.21 9.65
N LEU A 72 3.20 -14.88 9.53
CA LEU A 72 4.31 -13.96 9.33
C LEU A 72 4.40 -12.99 10.49
N ASP A 73 5.61 -12.73 10.95
CA ASP A 73 5.90 -11.59 11.80
C ASP A 73 6.15 -10.33 10.96
N ALA A 74 6.29 -9.19 11.64
CA ALA A 74 6.52 -7.90 11.01
C ALA A 74 7.88 -7.84 10.27
N THR A 75 8.87 -8.58 10.76
CA THR A 75 10.21 -8.64 10.15
C THR A 75 10.12 -9.31 8.79
N ARG A 76 9.50 -10.49 8.73
CA ARG A 76 9.37 -11.28 7.52
C ARG A 76 8.49 -10.61 6.48
N SER A 77 7.40 -9.96 6.90
CA SER A 77 6.56 -9.19 5.97
C SER A 77 7.33 -8.01 5.37
N SER A 78 8.18 -7.34 6.16
CA SER A 78 9.03 -6.25 5.70
C SER A 78 10.13 -6.72 4.74
N GLU A 79 10.71 -7.91 4.96
CA GLU A 79 11.67 -8.52 4.03
C GLU A 79 11.02 -8.83 2.67
N ILE A 80 9.84 -9.46 2.68
CA ILE A 80 9.08 -9.75 1.46
C ILE A 80 8.71 -8.45 0.74
N LEU A 81 8.26 -7.43 1.48
CA LEU A 81 8.00 -6.11 0.93
C LEU A 81 9.24 -5.52 0.24
N LYS A 82 10.42 -5.60 0.85
CA LYS A 82 11.67 -5.11 0.25
C LYS A 82 12.03 -5.89 -1.02
N GLU A 83 11.89 -7.21 -0.99
CA GLU A 83 12.19 -8.09 -2.11
C GLU A 83 11.29 -7.79 -3.33
N LEU A 84 9.98 -7.66 -3.10
CA LEU A 84 9.02 -7.34 -4.14
C LEU A 84 9.10 -5.86 -4.57
N GLY A 85 9.35 -4.97 -3.62
CA GLY A 85 9.59 -3.54 -3.78
C GLY A 85 10.67 -3.23 -4.81
N ALA A 86 11.79 -3.97 -4.74
CA ALA A 86 12.88 -3.84 -5.71
C ALA A 86 12.42 -4.13 -7.15
N THR A 87 11.46 -5.04 -7.35
CA THR A 87 10.93 -5.37 -8.68
C THR A 87 10.08 -4.23 -9.23
N VAL A 88 9.15 -3.69 -8.44
CA VAL A 88 8.32 -2.55 -8.88
C VAL A 88 9.22 -1.35 -9.18
N ALA A 89 10.21 -1.07 -8.34
CA ALA A 89 11.21 -0.03 -8.58
C ALA A 89 11.95 -0.22 -9.90
N TYR A 90 12.38 -1.45 -10.18
CA TYR A 90 13.10 -1.76 -11.41
C TYR A 90 12.20 -1.63 -12.65
N GLY A 91 10.95 -2.10 -12.58
CA GLY A 91 9.99 -2.05 -13.69
C GLY A 91 9.49 -0.64 -14.01
N TYR A 92 9.47 0.26 -13.03
CA TYR A 92 8.87 1.60 -13.14
C TYR A 92 9.78 2.69 -13.71
N MET A 93 10.87 2.40 -14.42
CA MET A 93 11.72 3.48 -14.99
C MET A 93 12.22 4.46 -13.90
N ALA A 94 12.85 3.91 -12.87
CA ALA A 94 13.37 4.55 -11.65
C ALA A 94 14.46 5.63 -11.81
N ARG A 95 14.60 6.33 -12.94
CA ARG A 95 15.53 7.48 -13.01
C ARG A 95 14.99 8.71 -13.73
N GLN A 96 14.28 8.57 -14.85
CA GLN A 96 13.85 9.74 -15.64
C GLN A 96 12.53 10.33 -15.13
N VAL A 97 11.51 9.50 -14.92
CA VAL A 97 10.21 9.94 -14.37
C VAL A 97 10.36 10.32 -12.90
N MET A 98 11.09 9.53 -12.10
CA MET A 98 11.32 9.84 -10.69
C MET A 98 12.17 11.11 -10.51
N ARG A 99 13.24 11.33 -11.31
CA ARG A 99 13.99 12.60 -11.25
C ARG A 99 13.18 13.77 -11.81
N GLY A 100 12.36 13.57 -12.84
CA GLY A 100 11.48 14.61 -13.39
C GLY A 100 10.36 15.01 -12.43
N VAL A 101 9.67 14.06 -11.80
CA VAL A 101 8.64 14.35 -10.80
C VAL A 101 9.27 14.96 -9.55
N ILE A 102 10.37 14.39 -9.03
CA ILE A 102 11.01 14.92 -7.81
C ILE A 102 11.65 16.29 -8.04
N LYS A 103 12.32 16.54 -9.18
CA LYS A 103 12.98 17.84 -9.41
C LYS A 103 12.03 18.94 -9.90
N THR A 104 11.01 18.60 -10.67
CA THR A 104 10.19 19.59 -11.38
C THR A 104 8.81 19.79 -10.76
N VAL A 105 8.29 18.80 -10.03
CA VAL A 105 6.90 18.79 -9.53
C VAL A 105 6.85 18.86 -8.00
N ALA A 106 7.75 18.18 -7.29
CA ALA A 106 7.75 18.15 -5.82
C ALA A 106 7.88 19.54 -5.14
N PRO A 107 8.64 20.52 -5.67
CA PRO A 107 8.70 21.86 -5.07
C PRO A 107 7.52 22.77 -5.44
N ILE A 108 6.81 22.49 -6.55
CA ILE A 108 5.86 23.44 -7.17
C ILE A 108 4.39 23.02 -6.98
N LEU A 109 4.10 21.71 -6.96
CA LEU A 109 2.71 21.21 -7.04
C LEU A 109 2.23 20.45 -5.80
N GLY A 110 3.05 20.23 -4.77
CA GLY A 110 2.65 19.43 -3.60
C GLY A 110 2.19 18.00 -3.98
N GLY A 111 1.53 17.28 -3.07
CA GLY A 111 1.16 15.85 -3.20
C GLY A 111 0.25 15.45 -4.39
N VAL A 112 -0.08 16.40 -5.27
CA VAL A 112 -1.03 16.30 -6.41
C VAL A 112 -0.64 15.22 -7.42
N VAL A 113 0.65 15.04 -7.71
CA VAL A 113 1.13 14.07 -8.73
C VAL A 113 1.57 12.74 -8.10
N THR A 114 1.89 12.74 -6.81
CA THR A 114 2.44 11.57 -6.11
C THR A 114 1.35 10.61 -5.62
N ALA A 115 0.16 11.10 -5.28
CA ALA A 115 -0.89 10.28 -4.68
C ALA A 115 -1.42 9.13 -5.58
N PRO A 116 -1.84 9.36 -6.84
CA PRO A 116 -2.26 8.27 -7.74
C PRO A 116 -1.11 7.30 -8.10
N LEU A 117 0.13 7.83 -8.11
CA LEU A 117 1.33 7.03 -8.32
C LEU A 117 1.57 6.07 -7.15
N VAL A 118 1.54 6.58 -5.92
CA VAL A 118 1.69 5.79 -4.68
C VAL A 118 0.57 4.76 -4.55
N TYR A 119 -0.66 5.10 -4.94
CA TYR A 119 -1.76 4.15 -5.04
C TYR A 119 -1.40 2.98 -5.97
N GLY A 120 -1.07 3.29 -7.24
CA GLY A 120 -0.79 2.26 -8.23
C GLY A 120 0.42 1.40 -7.87
N TRP A 121 1.45 2.01 -7.28
CA TRP A 121 2.61 1.30 -6.76
C TRP A 121 2.25 0.31 -5.65
N THR A 122 1.48 0.78 -4.66
CA THR A 122 1.05 -0.07 -3.53
C THR A 122 0.17 -1.22 -4.02
N PHE A 123 -0.71 -0.95 -4.98
CA PHE A 123 -1.54 -1.96 -5.60
C PHE A 123 -0.70 -3.04 -6.31
N ALA A 124 0.31 -2.62 -7.09
CA ALA A 124 1.23 -3.54 -7.76
C ALA A 124 2.04 -4.39 -6.76
N LEU A 125 2.48 -3.80 -5.65
CA LEU A 125 3.12 -4.56 -4.57
C LEU A 125 2.19 -5.61 -3.95
N GLY A 126 0.91 -5.26 -3.76
CA GLY A 126 -0.12 -6.18 -3.30
C GLY A 126 -0.26 -7.39 -4.23
N ARG A 127 -0.38 -7.15 -5.54
CA ARG A 127 -0.49 -8.24 -6.54
C ARG A 127 0.77 -9.08 -6.65
N LEU A 128 1.95 -8.48 -6.47
CA LEU A 128 3.19 -9.24 -6.35
C LEU A 128 3.19 -10.12 -5.10
N ALA A 129 2.69 -9.62 -3.96
CA ALA A 129 2.64 -10.38 -2.72
C ALA A 129 1.65 -11.56 -2.85
N GLU A 130 0.48 -11.32 -3.43
CA GLU A 130 -0.49 -12.36 -3.78
C GLU A 130 0.17 -13.47 -4.62
N ARG A 131 0.83 -13.10 -5.73
CA ARG A 131 1.49 -14.07 -6.61
C ARG A 131 2.67 -14.77 -5.94
N TYR A 132 3.40 -14.07 -5.06
CA TYR A 132 4.48 -14.63 -4.27
C TYR A 132 3.96 -15.77 -3.37
N PHE A 133 2.90 -15.53 -2.59
CA PHE A 133 2.33 -16.56 -1.72
C PHE A 133 1.64 -17.69 -2.51
N GLN A 134 1.00 -17.37 -3.62
CA GLN A 134 0.46 -18.39 -4.52
C GLN A 134 1.56 -19.32 -5.05
N SER A 135 2.68 -18.76 -5.51
CA SER A 135 3.83 -19.56 -6.00
C SER A 135 4.43 -20.43 -4.89
N LYS A 136 4.40 -19.96 -3.64
CA LYS A 136 4.84 -20.75 -2.48
C LYS A 136 3.93 -21.95 -2.22
N ILE A 137 2.61 -21.81 -2.32
CA ILE A 137 1.67 -22.94 -2.25
C ILE A 137 1.89 -23.91 -3.40
N GLU A 138 2.13 -23.40 -4.61
CA GLU A 138 2.42 -24.20 -5.81
C GLU A 138 3.80 -24.90 -5.75
N GLY A 139 4.61 -24.64 -4.71
CA GLY A 139 5.93 -25.26 -4.55
C GLY A 139 6.97 -24.82 -5.57
N ARG A 140 6.77 -23.66 -6.23
CA ARG A 140 7.64 -23.18 -7.32
C ARG A 140 8.25 -21.81 -7.04
N PRO A 141 9.39 -21.47 -7.66
CA PRO A 141 10.00 -20.16 -7.49
C PRO A 141 9.19 -19.06 -8.20
N PHE A 142 9.04 -17.92 -7.55
CA PHE A 142 8.53 -16.70 -8.18
C PHE A 142 9.71 -15.90 -8.75
N VAL A 143 10.02 -16.10 -10.03
CA VAL A 143 11.23 -15.57 -10.68
C VAL A 143 11.09 -14.11 -11.14
N ASN A 144 12.21 -13.42 -11.31
CA ASN A 144 12.23 -11.98 -11.66
C ASN A 144 11.46 -11.62 -12.94
N ALA A 145 11.49 -12.48 -13.97
CA ALA A 145 10.75 -12.25 -15.20
C ALA A 145 9.24 -12.21 -14.94
N GLU A 146 8.72 -13.16 -14.17
CA GLU A 146 7.33 -13.23 -13.77
C GLU A 146 6.94 -12.06 -12.87
N ARG A 147 7.78 -11.70 -11.89
CA ARG A 147 7.55 -10.51 -11.05
C ARG A 147 7.40 -9.25 -11.88
N ARG A 148 8.28 -9.03 -12.87
CA ARG A 148 8.20 -7.87 -13.77
C ARG A 148 6.91 -7.89 -14.58
N GLN A 149 6.52 -9.05 -15.09
CA GLN A 149 5.29 -9.21 -15.85
C GLN A 149 4.06 -8.86 -15.00
N VAL A 150 3.95 -9.42 -13.80
CA VAL A 150 2.85 -9.12 -12.86
C VAL A 150 2.80 -7.63 -12.58
N ALA A 151 3.92 -7.02 -12.20
CA ALA A 151 3.98 -5.59 -11.91
C ALA A 151 3.54 -4.73 -13.10
N GLN A 152 4.02 -5.03 -14.31
CA GLN A 152 3.67 -4.28 -15.53
C GLN A 152 2.19 -4.43 -15.88
N GLN A 153 1.67 -5.66 -15.87
CA GLN A 153 0.26 -5.94 -16.18
C GLN A 153 -0.66 -5.25 -15.17
N THR A 154 -0.36 -5.35 -13.88
CA THR A 154 -1.13 -4.68 -12.84
C THR A 154 -1.13 -3.17 -13.02
N LEU A 155 0.01 -2.55 -13.29
CA LEU A 155 0.09 -1.10 -13.45
C LEU A 155 -0.63 -0.57 -14.70
N GLN A 156 -0.77 -1.39 -15.73
CA GLN A 156 -1.54 -1.05 -16.94
C GLN A 156 -3.05 -1.20 -16.74
N GLN A 157 -3.46 -2.17 -15.92
CA GLN A 157 -4.88 -2.51 -15.72
C GLN A 157 -5.49 -1.83 -14.49
N VAL A 158 -4.67 -1.36 -13.54
CA VAL A 158 -5.17 -0.74 -12.32
C VAL A 158 -5.84 0.59 -12.64
N GLU A 159 -7.13 0.68 -12.37
CA GLU A 159 -7.86 1.93 -12.37
C GLU A 159 -7.39 2.75 -11.17
N LYS A 160 -6.80 3.90 -11.44
CA LYS A 160 -6.26 4.79 -10.41
C LYS A 160 -7.34 5.79 -10.01
N PRO A 161 -7.65 5.94 -8.71
CA PRO A 161 -8.58 6.97 -8.25
C PRO A 161 -8.13 8.37 -8.66
N THR A 162 -9.10 9.27 -8.82
CA THR A 162 -8.80 10.69 -9.05
C THR A 162 -8.15 11.30 -7.81
N LEU A 163 -7.38 12.37 -8.00
CA LEU A 163 -6.79 13.07 -6.87
C LEU A 163 -7.85 13.63 -5.91
N GLU A 164 -8.99 14.08 -6.45
CA GLU A 164 -10.12 14.53 -5.65
C GLU A 164 -10.68 13.42 -4.76
N ALA A 165 -10.84 12.21 -5.30
CA ALA A 165 -11.28 11.05 -4.52
C ALA A 165 -10.28 10.69 -3.41
N LEU A 166 -8.98 10.70 -3.70
CA LEU A 166 -7.94 10.47 -2.67
C LEU A 166 -7.93 11.58 -1.62
N GLY A 167 -8.14 12.83 -2.01
CA GLY A 167 -8.22 13.97 -1.10
C GLY A 167 -9.47 13.95 -0.22
N GLN A 168 -10.63 13.53 -0.76
CA GLN A 168 -11.84 13.30 0.02
C GLN A 168 -11.63 12.19 1.04
N PHE A 169 -11.03 11.08 0.62
CA PHE A 169 -10.70 9.98 1.53
C PHE A 169 -9.72 10.41 2.63
N ALA A 170 -8.67 11.18 2.30
CA ALA A 170 -7.74 11.72 3.28
C ALA A 170 -8.45 12.59 4.34
N LYS A 171 -9.36 13.48 3.90
CA LYS A 171 -10.18 14.30 4.80
C LYS A 171 -11.08 13.45 5.70
N GLU A 172 -11.71 12.41 5.15
CA GLU A 172 -12.54 11.50 5.91
C GLU A 172 -11.74 10.76 6.99
N LEU A 173 -10.54 10.28 6.65
CA LEU A 173 -9.64 9.64 7.62
C LEU A 173 -9.28 10.57 8.77
N ARG A 174 -9.00 11.84 8.45
CA ARG A 174 -8.73 12.87 9.46
C ARG A 174 -9.94 13.13 10.36
N GLN A 175 -11.14 13.29 9.79
CA GLN A 175 -12.36 13.51 10.57
C GLN A 175 -12.68 12.33 11.50
N ARG A 176 -12.44 11.10 11.03
CA ARG A 176 -12.60 9.89 11.86
C ARG A 176 -11.57 9.82 12.98
N ALA A 177 -10.35 10.29 12.75
CA ALA A 177 -9.31 10.39 13.77
C ALA A 177 -9.70 11.43 14.84
N GLU A 178 -10.08 12.63 14.43
CA GLU A 178 -10.49 13.74 15.32
C GLU A 178 -11.73 13.36 16.16
N SER A 179 -12.77 12.79 15.55
CA SER A 179 -14.00 12.36 16.26
C SER A 179 -13.78 11.25 17.31
N ARG A 180 -12.66 10.52 17.25
CA ARG A 180 -12.32 9.46 18.21
C ARG A 180 -11.35 9.91 19.29
N GLU A 181 -10.68 11.05 19.14
CA GLU A 181 -9.92 11.67 20.23
C GLU A 181 -10.84 12.27 21.31
N ASP A 182 -12.07 12.65 20.94
CA ASP A 182 -13.11 13.17 21.85
C ASP A 182 -14.03 12.09 22.46
N GLY A 183 -13.78 10.80 22.20
CA GLY A 183 -14.51 9.69 22.83
C GLY A 183 -14.12 9.50 24.30
N PRO A 184 -15.05 9.08 25.20
CA PRO A 184 -14.80 9.09 26.64
C PRO A 184 -13.60 8.21 26.98
N LYS A 185 -12.63 8.78 27.72
CA LYS A 185 -11.60 8.01 28.42
C LYS A 185 -12.33 7.03 29.34
N SER A 186 -12.42 5.76 28.93
CA SER A 186 -12.97 4.71 29.78
C SER A 186 -11.98 4.47 30.93
N SER A 187 -12.37 4.97 32.10
CA SER A 187 -11.79 4.68 33.42
C SER A 187 -11.79 3.21 33.76
#